data_AF-A0A5K0VGJ7-F1
#
_entry.id   AF-A0A5K0VGJ7-F1
#
_cell.length_a   1.000
_cell.length_b   1.000
_cell.length_c   1.000
_cell.angle_alpha   90.00
_cell.angle_beta   90.00
_cell.angle_gamma   90.00
#
_symmetry.space_group_name_H-M   'P 1'
#
loop_
_entity.id
_entity.type
_entity.pdbx_description
1 polymer ?
#
loop_
_entity_poly.entity_id
_entity_poly.type
_entity_poly.pdbx_seq_one_letter_code
_entity_poly.pdbx_strand_id
1 'polypeptide(L)' 'QFVGASMGTSELKIPSRSSSINGHEAIPARACCVVVEYLPGGTLKQFLIKNRRRKLAYKIVIQLALDLARG' A
#
# COMPACT_ATOMS: atom_id res chain seq x y z
N GLN A 1 -1.76 12.69 12.54
CA GLN A 1 -0.64 12.32 13.42
C GLN A 1 -0.57 10.81 13.48
N PHE A 2 0.63 10.23 13.27
CA PHE A 2 0.84 8.79 13.26
C PHE A 2 1.09 8.30 14.69
N VAL A 3 0.21 7.45 15.21
CA VAL A 3 0.22 7.02 16.61
C VAL A 3 0.99 5.71 16.76
N GLY A 4 2.32 5.82 16.76
CA GLY A 4 3.23 4.79 17.27
C GLY A 4 3.54 3.60 16.36
N ALA A 5 4.70 2.98 16.62
CA ALA A 5 5.14 1.70 16.09
C ALA A 5 5.33 0.72 17.26
N SER A 6 4.91 -0.53 17.10
CA SER A 6 5.06 -1.58 18.12
C SER A 6 5.82 -2.77 17.55
N MET A 7 6.86 -3.21 18.27
CA MET A 7 7.64 -4.40 17.96
C MET A 7 7.12 -5.56 18.81
N GLY A 8 6.63 -6.64 18.18
CA GLY A 8 6.07 -7.81 18.88
C GLY A 8 4.67 -8.20 18.39
N THR A 9 4.53 -8.47 17.09
CA THR A 9 3.23 -8.73 16.44
C THR A 9 2.77 -10.18 16.50
N SER A 10 3.50 -11.08 17.18
CA SER A 10 3.19 -12.51 17.27
C SER A 10 1.80 -12.81 17.85
N GLU A 11 1.24 -11.91 18.67
CA GLU A 11 -0.08 -12.03 19.29
C GLU A 11 -1.16 -11.13 18.66
N LEU A 12 -0.83 -10.34 17.63
CA LEU A 12 -1.80 -9.49 16.95
C LEU A 12 -2.69 -10.34 16.04
N LYS A 13 -3.96 -10.51 16.43
CA LYS A 13 -5.01 -11.13 15.60
C LYS A 13 -5.38 -10.21 14.44
N ILE A 14 -4.56 -10.19 13.39
CA ILE A 14 -4.87 -9.49 12.15
C ILE A 14 -5.89 -10.35 11.38
N PRO A 15 -7.10 -9.82 11.08
CA PRO A 15 -8.11 -10.58 10.37
C PRO A 15 -7.60 -10.96 8.97
N SER A 16 -7.51 -12.26 8.72
CA SER A 16 -7.26 -12.81 7.39
C SER A 16 -8.45 -12.46 6.48
N ARG A 17 -8.21 -11.75 5.37
CA ARG A 17 -9.21 -11.54 4.32
C ARG A 17 -9.34 -12.79 3.44
N SER A 18 -9.81 -13.90 4.01
CA SER A 18 -10.47 -14.98 3.27
C SER A 18 -11.04 -16.02 4.23
N SER A 19 -12.28 -15.79 4.66
CA SER A 19 -13.18 -16.89 4.99
C SER A 19 -13.55 -17.62 3.70
N SER A 20 -12.63 -18.45 3.19
CA SER A 20 -12.86 -19.65 2.37
C SER A 20 -11.56 -20.05 1.66
N ILE A 21 -11.03 -21.19 2.10
CA ILE A 21 -10.01 -22.09 1.51
C ILE A 21 -9.06 -22.47 2.65
N ASN A 22 -9.25 -23.72 3.08
CA ASN A 22 -8.50 -24.42 4.10
C ASN A 22 -6.99 -24.20 3.94
N GLY A 23 -6.35 -23.60 4.94
CA GLY A 23 -4.90 -23.41 4.95
C GLY A 23 -4.53 -22.23 5.81
N HIS A 24 -4.04 -22.52 7.01
CA HIS A 24 -3.45 -21.54 7.91
C HIS A 24 -2.23 -20.87 7.27
N GLU A 25 -2.40 -19.85 6.43
CA GLU A 25 -1.32 -18.91 6.15
C GLU A 25 -1.24 -17.93 7.32
N ALA A 26 -0.72 -18.46 8.43
CA ALA A 26 -0.29 -17.65 9.56
C ALA A 26 0.67 -16.59 9.03
N ILE A 27 0.37 -15.33 9.34
CA ILE A 27 1.28 -14.21 9.07
C ILE A 27 2.67 -14.63 9.55
N PRO A 28 3.71 -14.54 8.70
CA PRO A 28 5.03 -15.02 9.06
C PRO A 28 5.46 -14.44 10.40
N ALA A 29 6.03 -15.26 11.28
CA ALA A 29 6.45 -14.85 12.63
C ALA A 29 7.45 -13.67 12.67
N ARG A 30 7.97 -13.26 11.51
CA ARG A 30 8.89 -12.13 11.33
C ARG A 30 8.34 -11.02 10.41
N ALA A 31 7.03 -10.97 10.17
CA ALA A 31 6.44 -9.91 9.37
C ALA A 31 6.39 -8.58 10.15
N CYS A 32 6.89 -7.50 9.53
CA CYS A 32 6.75 -6.14 10.06
C CYS A 32 5.51 -5.48 9.46
N CYS A 33 4.55 -5.11 10.30
CA CYS A 33 3.31 -4.44 9.87
C CYS A 33 3.35 -2.95 10.22
N VAL A 34 3.02 -2.09 9.26
CA VAL A 34 2.90 -0.64 9.48
C VAL A 34 1.48 -0.22 9.10
N VAL A 35 0.76 0.42 10.04
CA VAL A 35 -0.61 0.89 9.82
C VAL A 35 -0.54 2.34 9.34
N VAL A 36 -0.73 2.56 8.04
CA VAL A 36 -0.73 3.88 7.40
C VAL A 36 -2.14 4.38 7.11
N GLU A 37 -2.26 5.68 6.85
CA GLU A 37 -3.46 6.25 6.25
C GLU A 37 -3.81 5.53 4.94
N TYR A 38 -5.09 5.19 4.78
CA TYR A 38 -5.57 4.58 3.55
C TYR A 38 -5.87 5.65 2.51
N LEU A 39 -5.10 5.65 1.43
CA LEU A 39 -5.36 6.50 0.26
C LEU A 39 -6.04 5.67 -0.85
N PRO A 40 -7.26 6.07 -1.29
CA PRO A 40 -7.92 5.43 -2.42
C PRO A 40 -7.18 5.74 -3.73
N GLY A 41 -7.32 4.89 -4.75
CA GLY A 41 -6.73 5.10 -6.08
C GLY A 41 -5.56 4.18 -6.45
N GLY A 42 -5.02 3.44 -5.48
CA GLY A 42 -3.97 2.44 -5.71
C GLY A 42 -2.59 3.07 -5.88
N THR A 43 -1.67 2.34 -6.50
CA THR A 43 -0.27 2.79 -6.63
C THR A 43 -0.02 3.61 -7.88
N LEU A 44 0.92 4.55 -7.82
CA LEU A 44 1.40 5.28 -9.00
C LEU A 44 1.87 4.34 -10.11
N LYS A 45 2.54 3.23 -9.74
CA LYS A 45 2.94 2.16 -10.69
C LYS A 45 1.74 1.62 -11.48
N GLN A 46 0.66 1.24 -10.79
CA GLN A 46 -0.55 0.72 -11.46
C GLN A 46 -1.20 1.77 -12.35
N PHE A 47 -1.26 3.03 -11.90
CA PHE A 47 -1.80 4.14 -12.68
C PHE A 47 -1.03 4.36 -13.98
N LEU A 48 0.31 4.36 -13.92
CA LEU A 48 1.17 4.51 -15.09
C LEU A 48 1.05 3.33 -16.07
N ILE A 49 1.00 2.09 -15.56
CA ILE A 49 0.81 0.89 -16.41
C ILE A 49 -0.52 0.95 -17.16
N LYS A 50 -1.61 1.35 -16.49
CA LYS A 50 -2.94 1.49 -17.13
C LYS A 50 -2.92 2.52 -18.27
N ASN A 51 -2.15 3.59 -18.13
CA ASN A 51 -2.04 4.65 -19.12
C ASN A 51 -0.83 4.49 -20.06
N ARG A 52 -0.21 3.30 -20.15
CA ARG A 52 0.97 3.11 -21.02
C ARG A 52 0.65 3.27 -22.52
N ARG A 53 -0.59 2.97 -22.93
CA ARG A 53 -1.01 3.03 -24.34
C ARG A 53 -1.34 4.45 -24.80
N ARG A 54 -1.81 5.31 -23.90
CA ARG A 54 -2.18 6.70 -24.18
C ARG A 54 -1.38 7.62 -23.28
N LYS A 55 -0.53 8.47 -23.87
CA LYS A 55 0.30 9.40 -23.11
C LYS A 55 -0.57 10.26 -22.18
N LEU A 56 -0.14 10.36 -20.92
CA LEU A 56 -0.73 11.26 -19.94
C LEU A 56 -0.50 12.72 -20.39
N ALA A 57 -1.45 13.59 -20.07
CA ALA A 57 -1.29 15.01 -20.33
C ALA A 57 -0.08 15.55 -19.56
N TYR A 58 0.71 16.42 -20.20
CA TYR A 58 1.99 16.90 -19.65
C TYR A 58 1.85 17.56 -18.28
N LYS A 59 0.77 18.34 -18.07
CA LYS A 59 0.43 18.95 -16.78
C LYS A 59 0.33 17.91 -15.64
N ILE A 60 -0.24 16.74 -15.91
CA ILE A 60 -0.37 15.66 -14.92
C ILE A 60 1.00 15.09 -14.58
N VAL A 61 1.86 14.89 -15.57
CA VAL A 61 3.21 14.39 -15.36
C VAL A 61 4.04 15.36 -14.51
N ILE A 62 3.95 16.67 -14.79
CA ILE A 62 4.61 17.70 -13.98
C ILE A 62 4.11 17.66 -12.53
N GLN A 63 2.80 17.58 -12.32
CA GLN A 63 2.23 17.53 -10.98
C GLN A 63 2.73 16.30 -10.21
N LEU A 64 2.70 15.12 -10.84
CA LEU A 64 3.20 13.88 -10.23
C LEU A 64 4.68 13.99 -9.84
N ALA A 65 5.52 14.57 -10.69
CA ALA A 65 6.95 14.76 -10.40
C ALA A 65 7.15 15.77 -9.25
N LEU A 66 6.38 16.84 -9.23
CA LEU A 66 6.46 17.88 -8.21
C LEU A 66 5.96 17.38 -6.85
N ASP A 67 4.89 16.58 -6.83
CA ASP A 67 4.38 15.95 -5.62
C ASP A 67 5.45 14.97 -5.06
N LEU A 68 6.05 14.13 -5.91
CA LEU A 68 7.14 13.24 -5.49
C LEU A 68 8.37 13.98 -4.96
N ALA A 69 8.71 15.13 -5.54
CA ALA A 69 9.86 15.92 -5.10
C ALA A 69 9.65 16.60 -3.74
N ARG A 70 8.39 16.79 -3.32
CA ARG A 70 8.04 17.39 -2.02
C ARG A 70 8.00 16.37 -0.88
N GLY A 71 7.91 15.08 -1.21
CA GLY A 71 7.71 13.99 -0.25
C GLY A 71 6.23 13.74 0.05
#